data_AF-A0A2P4XC25-F1
#
_entry.id   AF-A0A2P4XC25-F1
#
_cell.length_a   1.000
_cell.length_b   1.000
_cell.length_c   1.000
_cell.angle_alpha   90.00
_cell.angle_beta   90.00
_cell.angle_gamma   90.00
#
_symmetry.space_group_name_H-M   'P 1'
#
loop_
_entity.id
_entity.type
_entity.pdbx_description
1 polymer ?
#
loop_
_entity_poly.entity_id
_entity_poly.type
_entity_poly.pdbx_seq_one_letter_code
_entity_poly.pdbx_strand_id
1 'polypeptide(L)'
;MSHSTTGAAADTQDMVAQEATPDVPAASDAAPRSESNPLSYASMDEYVRLQQGKRPITSVLIANNGISAVKAIRSIRSWSYEMFADEHVVTFVVMATPEDLKANAEYIRMAEHVVEVPGGSNNHNYANVSLIIEIAERFNVDAVWAGWGHASENPLLPDTLAQTERKIIFIGPPGKPMRALGDKIGSTIIAQSAKVPTIAWNGDGMEVDYKENDGIPAEIYDAAMLRDGQHCLDECKRIGFPVMIKASEGGGGKGIRMVH
;
A
#
# COMPACT_ATOMS: atom_id res chain seq x y z
N MET A 1 -80.78 -6.59 -22.43
CA MET A 1 -81.54 -5.95 -21.34
C MET A 1 -80.51 -5.57 -20.28
N SER A 2 -79.94 -4.36 -20.39
CA SER A 2 -80.31 -3.15 -19.61
C SER A 2 -80.03 -3.34 -18.12
N HIS A 3 -79.06 -2.66 -17.49
CA HIS A 3 -79.00 -1.20 -17.38
C HIS A 3 -77.59 -0.64 -17.13
N SER A 4 -77.41 0.57 -17.65
CA SER A 4 -76.36 1.56 -17.36
C SER A 4 -76.87 2.62 -16.36
N THR A 5 -76.00 3.13 -15.46
CA THR A 5 -76.06 4.47 -14.82
C THR A 5 -74.71 4.68 -14.11
N THR A 6 -73.73 5.44 -14.66
CA THR A 6 -73.44 6.90 -14.60
C THR A 6 -72.95 7.47 -13.25
N GLY A 7 -71.84 8.23 -13.34
CA GLY A 7 -71.41 9.29 -12.40
C GLY A 7 -70.39 8.84 -11.34
N ALA A 8 -69.36 9.59 -10.96
CA ALA A 8 -68.90 10.94 -11.30
C ALA A 8 -67.43 11.04 -10.85
N ALA A 9 -66.68 11.96 -11.47
CA ALA A 9 -65.34 12.33 -11.07
C ALA A 9 -65.31 12.93 -9.66
N ALA A 10 -64.29 12.59 -8.88
CA ALA A 10 -63.84 13.39 -7.74
C ALA A 10 -62.32 13.24 -7.63
N ASP A 11 -61.66 14.33 -8.00
CA ASP A 11 -60.28 14.67 -7.74
C ASP A 11 -60.04 14.66 -6.22
N THR A 12 -59.11 13.84 -5.75
CA THR A 12 -58.51 14.00 -4.42
C THR A 12 -57.01 13.94 -4.59
N GLN A 13 -56.44 15.13 -4.75
CA GLN A 13 -55.07 15.43 -4.37
C GLN A 13 -54.86 15.04 -2.91
N ASP A 14 -53.88 14.21 -2.62
CA ASP A 14 -53.25 14.19 -1.30
C ASP A 14 -51.77 13.83 -1.40
N MET A 15 -50.97 14.88 -1.23
CA MET A 15 -49.77 14.95 -0.40
C MET A 15 -48.69 13.88 -0.63
N VAL A 16 -47.80 14.16 -1.58
CA VAL A 16 -46.43 13.64 -1.56
C VAL A 16 -45.72 14.20 -0.33
N ALA A 17 -45.46 13.35 0.65
CA ALA A 17 -44.59 13.66 1.77
C ALA A 17 -43.18 13.95 1.26
N GLN A 18 -42.74 15.20 1.40
CA GLN A 18 -41.33 15.57 1.25
C GLN A 18 -40.56 14.99 2.44
N GLU A 19 -39.82 13.92 2.21
CA GLU A 19 -38.74 13.52 3.13
C GLU A 19 -37.64 14.58 3.07
N ALA A 20 -37.42 15.23 4.20
CA ALA A 20 -36.32 16.15 4.41
C ALA A 20 -34.99 15.38 4.33
N THR A 21 -34.17 15.72 3.34
CA THR A 21 -32.78 15.27 3.24
C THR A 21 -32.00 15.79 4.45
N PRO A 22 -31.23 14.96 5.17
CA PRO A 22 -30.40 15.44 6.26
C PRO A 22 -29.27 16.31 5.69
N ASP A 23 -29.10 17.48 6.31
CA ASP A 23 -28.04 18.47 6.04
C ASP A 23 -26.67 17.80 5.98
N VAL A 24 -26.10 17.70 4.79
CA VAL A 24 -24.68 17.43 4.59
C VAL A 24 -23.95 18.74 4.88
N PRO A 25 -23.06 18.83 5.88
CA PRO A 25 -22.33 20.06 6.12
C PRO A 25 -21.49 20.37 4.89
N ALA A 26 -21.74 21.55 4.32
CA ALA A 26 -21.02 22.08 3.17
C ALA A 26 -19.51 22.08 3.48
N ALA A 27 -18.74 21.42 2.62
CA ALA A 27 -17.29 21.55 2.61
C ALA A 27 -16.93 22.97 2.14
N SER A 28 -16.77 23.89 3.07
CA SER A 28 -16.06 25.17 2.91
C SER A 28 -14.90 25.15 3.93
N ASP A 29 -13.62 25.28 3.60
CA ASP A 29 -12.97 26.08 2.57
C ASP A 29 -11.90 25.26 1.84
N ALA A 30 -12.11 24.99 0.55
CA ALA A 30 -10.99 24.87 -0.37
C ALA A 30 -10.94 26.20 -1.14
N ALA A 31 -9.92 27.01 -0.87
CA ALA A 31 -9.72 28.26 -1.59
C ALA A 31 -9.76 27.98 -3.11
N PRO A 32 -10.47 28.81 -3.91
CA PRO A 32 -10.55 28.60 -5.34
C PRO A 32 -9.15 28.64 -5.94
N ARG A 33 -8.76 27.59 -6.68
CA ARG A 33 -7.53 27.61 -7.48
C ARG A 33 -7.65 28.75 -8.49
N SER A 34 -6.85 29.80 -8.32
CA SER A 34 -6.89 30.98 -9.18
C SER A 34 -6.49 30.63 -10.62
N GLU A 35 -7.27 31.11 -11.59
CA GLU A 35 -7.09 30.92 -13.04
C GLU A 35 -5.89 31.67 -13.67
N SER A 36 -4.80 31.82 -12.92
CA SER A 36 -3.53 32.27 -13.45
C SER A 36 -2.47 31.28 -13.00
N ASN A 37 -1.69 30.70 -13.91
CA ASN A 37 -0.47 30.01 -13.55
C ASN A 37 0.61 31.07 -13.29
N PRO A 38 0.89 31.39 -12.01
CA PRO A 38 2.27 31.63 -11.65
C PRO A 38 2.61 30.98 -10.30
N LEU A 39 3.90 30.67 -10.13
CA LEU A 39 4.61 30.40 -8.88
C LEU A 39 4.74 28.91 -8.53
N SER A 40 5.88 28.35 -8.93
CA SER A 40 6.55 27.29 -8.19
C SER A 40 6.54 27.61 -6.69
N TYR A 41 6.33 26.61 -5.83
CA TYR A 41 6.44 26.78 -4.39
C TYR A 41 7.86 27.23 -4.02
N ALA A 42 8.01 28.12 -3.04
CA ALA A 42 9.32 28.65 -2.66
C ALA A 42 10.15 27.63 -1.87
N SER A 43 9.50 26.72 -1.14
CA SER A 43 10.16 25.65 -0.38
C SER A 43 9.24 24.44 -0.14
N MET A 44 9.85 23.30 0.20
CA MET A 44 9.12 22.09 0.59
C MET A 44 8.23 22.35 1.82
N ASP A 45 8.66 23.17 2.78
CA ASP A 45 7.85 23.55 3.94
C ASP A 45 6.57 24.29 3.55
N GLU A 46 6.66 25.24 2.62
CA GLU A 46 5.50 25.96 2.10
C GLU A 46 4.54 25.00 1.41
N TYR A 47 5.07 24.15 0.51
CA TYR A 47 4.29 23.15 -0.20
C TYR A 47 3.53 22.25 0.77
N VAL A 48 4.23 21.66 1.74
CA VAL A 48 3.66 20.73 2.72
C VAL A 48 2.58 21.44 3.54
N ARG A 49 2.81 22.67 4.01
CA ARG A 49 1.82 23.44 4.76
C ARG A 49 0.57 23.73 3.94
N LEU A 50 0.72 24.17 2.70
CA LEU A 50 -0.41 24.49 1.82
C LEU A 50 -1.19 23.23 1.39
N GLN A 51 -0.51 22.10 1.26
CA GLN A 51 -1.12 20.79 0.98
C GLN A 51 -1.59 20.05 2.25
N GLN A 52 -1.59 20.72 3.42
CA GLN A 52 -2.02 20.14 4.71
C GLN A 52 -1.23 18.87 5.11
N GLY A 53 0.01 18.75 4.64
CA GLY A 53 0.94 17.70 5.04
C GLY A 53 1.51 17.94 6.44
N LYS A 54 2.09 16.88 7.04
CA LYS A 54 2.56 16.90 8.44
C LYS A 54 4.04 17.22 8.59
N ARG A 55 4.87 16.76 7.66
CA ARG A 55 6.34 16.88 7.72
C ARG A 55 6.93 16.99 6.31
N PRO A 56 7.83 17.94 6.04
CA PRO A 56 8.58 17.97 4.81
C PRO A 56 9.54 16.79 4.69
N ILE A 57 9.73 16.30 3.47
CA ILE A 57 10.71 15.29 3.10
C ILE A 57 11.60 15.92 2.06
N THR A 58 12.85 16.21 2.41
CA THR A 58 13.85 16.81 1.51
C THR A 58 15.05 15.89 1.30
N SER A 59 15.18 14.79 2.06
CA SER A 59 16.19 13.77 1.84
C SER A 59 15.60 12.35 1.86
N VAL A 60 15.91 11.57 0.82
CA VAL A 60 15.40 10.20 0.65
C VAL A 60 16.54 9.21 0.41
N LEU A 61 16.61 8.16 1.23
CA LEU A 61 17.43 6.98 0.94
C LEU A 61 16.67 6.01 0.03
N ILE A 62 17.30 5.64 -1.09
CA ILE A 62 16.82 4.58 -1.98
C ILE A 62 17.43 3.25 -1.54
N ALA A 63 16.63 2.41 -0.91
CA ALA A 63 16.98 1.04 -0.52
C ALA A 63 16.67 0.03 -1.64
N ASN A 64 17.11 0.35 -2.86
CA ASN A 64 16.89 -0.46 -4.06
C ASN A 64 17.95 -0.11 -5.12
N ASN A 65 18.02 -0.89 -6.20
CA ASN A 65 18.90 -0.65 -7.34
C ASN A 65 18.12 -0.71 -8.68
N GLY A 66 18.87 -0.77 -9.79
CA GLY A 66 18.33 -1.00 -11.12
C GLY A 66 17.24 0.00 -11.55
N ILE A 67 16.24 -0.50 -12.27
CA ILE A 67 15.16 0.33 -12.83
C ILE A 67 14.24 0.92 -11.76
N SER A 68 14.13 0.26 -10.60
CA SER A 68 13.35 0.73 -9.46
C SER A 68 13.90 2.07 -8.95
N ALA A 69 15.20 2.10 -8.65
CA ALA A 69 15.90 3.31 -8.22
C ALA A 69 15.85 4.43 -9.28
N VAL A 70 16.11 4.11 -10.55
CA VAL A 70 16.04 5.10 -11.65
C VAL A 70 14.64 5.72 -11.74
N LYS A 71 13.59 4.89 -11.71
CA LYS A 71 12.21 5.38 -11.85
C LYS A 71 11.82 6.26 -10.68
N ALA A 72 12.20 5.91 -9.45
CA ALA A 72 11.95 6.74 -8.28
C ALA A 72 12.60 8.12 -8.42
N ILE A 73 13.91 8.15 -8.68
CA ILE A 73 14.66 9.42 -8.77
C ILE A 73 14.10 10.28 -9.92
N ARG A 74 13.92 9.73 -11.13
CA ARG A 74 13.38 10.51 -12.27
C ARG A 74 11.99 11.06 -11.99
N SER A 75 11.11 10.26 -11.37
CA SER A 75 9.72 10.69 -11.15
C SER A 75 9.64 11.79 -10.11
N ILE A 76 10.38 11.65 -9.02
CA ILE A 76 10.42 12.66 -7.98
C ILE A 76 11.11 13.92 -8.51
N ARG A 77 12.20 13.82 -9.27
CA ARG A 77 12.83 15.00 -9.89
C ARG A 77 11.94 15.73 -10.89
N SER A 78 11.21 15.01 -11.74
CA SER A 78 10.24 15.61 -12.66
C SER A 78 9.17 16.39 -11.90
N TRP A 79 8.60 15.77 -10.85
CA TRP A 79 7.64 16.43 -9.98
C TRP A 79 8.26 17.62 -9.22
N SER A 80 9.49 17.49 -8.71
CA SER A 80 10.20 18.58 -8.03
C SER A 80 10.40 19.77 -8.97
N TYR A 81 10.81 19.51 -10.22
CA TYR A 81 10.97 20.57 -11.22
C TYR A 81 9.64 21.25 -11.57
N GLU A 82 8.57 20.46 -11.74
CA GLU A 82 7.23 21.01 -12.02
C GLU A 82 6.69 21.86 -10.86
N MET A 83 6.97 21.48 -9.62
CA MET A 83 6.42 22.14 -8.43
C MET A 83 7.29 23.29 -7.91
N PHE A 84 8.62 23.20 -8.05
CA PHE A 84 9.58 24.11 -7.42
C PHE A 84 10.51 24.81 -8.43
N ALA A 85 10.43 24.48 -9.72
CA ALA A 85 11.40 24.89 -10.75
C ALA A 85 12.85 24.48 -10.43
N ASP A 86 13.02 23.49 -9.54
CA ASP A 86 14.28 22.92 -9.09
C ASP A 86 14.10 21.41 -8.91
N GLU A 87 14.88 20.62 -9.66
CA GLU A 87 14.81 19.16 -9.59
C GLU A 87 15.48 18.57 -8.34
N HIS A 88 16.29 19.36 -7.61
CA HIS A 88 17.11 18.94 -6.48
C HIS A 88 16.53 19.29 -5.11
N VAL A 89 15.28 19.79 -5.05
CA VAL A 89 14.58 20.04 -3.77
C VAL A 89 14.50 18.78 -2.89
N VAL A 90 14.50 17.60 -3.51
CA VAL A 90 14.66 16.32 -2.82
C VAL A 90 16.03 15.74 -3.17
N THR A 91 16.87 15.59 -2.16
CA THR A 91 18.20 14.97 -2.24
C THR A 91 18.08 13.46 -2.10
N PHE A 92 18.82 12.71 -2.91
CA PHE A 92 18.86 11.26 -2.88
C PHE A 92 20.18 10.72 -2.35
N VAL A 93 20.06 9.78 -1.42
CA VAL A 93 21.13 8.87 -1.02
C VAL A 93 20.82 7.51 -1.63
N VAL A 94 21.77 6.88 -2.30
CA VAL A 94 21.59 5.55 -2.89
C VAL A 94 22.61 4.56 -2.34
N MET A 95 22.17 3.32 -2.14
CA MET A 95 23.06 2.20 -1.84
C MET A 95 23.61 1.63 -3.15
N ALA A 96 24.90 1.31 -3.21
CA ALA A 96 25.53 0.72 -4.39
C ALA A 96 26.44 -0.45 -4.01
N THR A 97 26.20 -1.61 -4.58
CA THR A 97 27.11 -2.76 -4.44
C THR A 97 28.32 -2.59 -5.37
N PRO A 98 29.45 -3.28 -5.11
CA PRO A 98 30.57 -3.35 -6.04
C PRO A 98 30.14 -3.79 -7.45
N GLU A 99 29.15 -4.68 -7.55
CA GLU A 99 28.59 -5.15 -8.81
C GLU A 99 27.82 -4.05 -9.55
N ASP A 100 26.98 -3.28 -8.85
CA ASP A 100 26.26 -2.14 -9.43
C ASP A 100 27.22 -1.03 -9.88
N LEU A 101 28.26 -0.75 -9.09
CA LEU A 101 29.32 0.21 -9.41
C LEU A 101 30.09 -0.22 -10.65
N LYS A 102 30.51 -1.49 -10.72
CA LYS A 102 31.22 -2.06 -11.87
C LYS A 102 30.35 -2.05 -13.13
N ALA A 103 29.05 -2.26 -12.99
CA ALA A 103 28.09 -2.19 -14.10
C ALA A 103 27.78 -0.74 -14.55
N ASN A 104 28.29 0.28 -13.85
CA ASN A 104 27.97 1.68 -14.10
C ASN A 104 26.45 1.96 -14.09
N ALA A 105 25.76 1.39 -13.10
CA ALA A 105 24.32 1.48 -12.98
C ALA A 105 23.84 2.94 -12.94
N GLU A 106 22.83 3.25 -13.77
CA GLU A 106 22.39 4.63 -14.04
C GLU A 106 22.00 5.39 -12.77
N TYR A 107 21.30 4.72 -11.84
CA TYR A 107 20.82 5.35 -10.60
C TYR A 107 21.95 5.91 -9.71
N ILE A 108 23.16 5.35 -9.81
CA ILE A 108 24.34 5.79 -9.07
C ILE A 108 24.77 7.18 -9.52
N ARG A 109 24.77 7.42 -10.85
CA ARG A 109 25.11 8.72 -11.44
C ARG A 109 24.02 9.76 -11.23
N MET A 110 22.81 9.33 -10.92
CA MET A 110 21.69 10.21 -10.70
C MET A 110 21.65 10.80 -9.30
N ALA A 111 22.11 10.09 -8.27
CA ALA A 111 21.98 10.53 -6.89
C ALA A 111 23.09 11.48 -6.43
N GLU A 112 22.78 12.35 -5.46
CA GLU A 112 23.74 13.27 -4.85
C GLU A 112 24.74 12.54 -3.94
N HIS A 113 24.29 11.48 -3.26
CA HIS A 113 25.13 10.69 -2.37
C HIS A 113 25.05 9.20 -2.72
N VAL A 114 26.21 8.57 -2.81
CA VAL A 114 26.35 7.14 -3.07
C VAL A 114 27.05 6.50 -1.88
N VAL A 115 26.45 5.42 -1.36
CA VAL A 115 26.99 4.64 -0.24
C VAL A 115 27.34 3.26 -0.76
N GLU A 116 28.63 2.93 -0.73
CA GLU A 116 29.07 1.57 -1.05
C GLU A 116 28.59 0.61 0.05
N VAL A 117 27.96 -0.49 -0.35
CA VAL A 117 27.41 -1.53 0.54
C VAL A 117 27.95 -2.91 0.14
N PRO A 118 27.89 -3.93 1.03
CA PRO A 118 28.41 -5.27 0.71
C PRO A 118 27.81 -5.85 -0.57
N GLY A 119 28.64 -6.50 -1.39
CA GLY A 119 28.21 -7.19 -2.61
C GLY A 119 27.52 -8.54 -2.37
N GLY A 120 27.32 -9.30 -3.44
CA GLY A 120 26.69 -10.61 -3.41
C GLY A 120 25.16 -10.58 -3.25
N SER A 121 24.59 -11.57 -2.56
CA SER A 121 23.15 -11.74 -2.40
C SER A 121 22.49 -10.53 -1.74
N ASN A 122 21.23 -10.24 -2.09
CA ASN A 122 20.52 -9.07 -1.59
C ASN A 122 20.38 -9.01 -0.06
N ASN A 123 20.44 -10.16 0.62
CA ASN A 123 20.42 -10.27 2.08
C ASN A 123 21.59 -9.54 2.76
N HIS A 124 22.68 -9.26 2.03
CA HIS A 124 23.81 -8.50 2.57
C HIS A 124 23.70 -6.98 2.33
N ASN A 125 22.78 -6.54 1.46
CA ASN A 125 22.65 -5.15 1.02
C ASN A 125 21.19 -4.67 1.04
N TYR A 126 20.50 -4.64 -0.10
CA TYR A 126 19.19 -4.03 -0.30
C TYR A 126 18.04 -4.71 0.48
N ALA A 127 18.22 -5.97 0.91
CA ALA A 127 17.25 -6.67 1.75
C ALA A 127 17.65 -6.69 3.24
N ASN A 128 18.81 -6.11 3.59
CA ASN A 128 19.30 -6.05 4.96
C ASN A 128 18.71 -4.83 5.68
N VAL A 129 17.65 -5.06 6.47
CA VAL A 129 16.96 -3.99 7.21
C VAL A 129 17.92 -3.25 8.12
N SER A 130 18.74 -3.94 8.91
CA SER A 130 19.68 -3.30 9.85
C SER A 130 20.65 -2.34 9.14
N LEU A 131 21.19 -2.77 8.00
CA LEU A 131 22.08 -1.93 7.18
C LEU A 131 21.35 -0.70 6.63
N ILE A 132 20.12 -0.87 6.15
CA ILE A 132 19.32 0.24 5.62
C ILE A 132 19.08 1.29 6.71
N ILE A 133 18.73 0.86 7.94
CA ILE A 133 18.54 1.76 9.08
C ILE A 133 19.83 2.50 9.42
N GLU A 134 20.95 1.77 9.53
CA GLU A 134 22.26 2.36 9.83
C GLU A 134 22.62 3.48 8.83
N ILE A 135 22.44 3.22 7.53
CA ILE A 135 22.71 4.21 6.48
C ILE A 135 21.73 5.38 6.59
N ALA A 136 20.44 5.11 6.80
CA ALA A 136 19.41 6.14 6.90
C ALA A 136 19.69 7.11 8.06
N GLU A 137 20.09 6.59 9.22
CA GLU A 137 20.48 7.39 10.39
C GLU A 137 21.80 8.14 10.15
N ARG A 138 22.81 7.47 9.60
CA ARG A 138 24.12 8.09 9.31
C ARG A 138 24.01 9.29 8.37
N PHE A 139 23.13 9.21 7.38
CA PHE A 139 22.90 10.29 6.40
C PHE A 139 21.78 11.25 6.81
N ASN A 140 21.16 11.04 7.98
CA ASN A 140 20.08 11.89 8.49
C ASN A 140 18.93 12.08 7.47
N VAL A 141 18.57 11.03 6.74
CA VAL A 141 17.51 11.13 5.72
C VAL A 141 16.13 11.28 6.37
N ASP A 142 15.21 11.95 5.68
CA ASP A 142 13.84 12.11 6.18
C ASP A 142 12.98 10.88 5.88
N ALA A 143 13.31 10.16 4.81
CA ALA A 143 12.54 9.01 4.38
C ALA A 143 13.39 7.94 3.68
N VAL A 144 12.85 6.72 3.64
CA VAL A 144 13.39 5.60 2.88
C VAL A 144 12.35 5.14 1.86
N TRP A 145 12.80 4.93 0.62
CA TRP A 145 12.01 4.33 -0.44
C TRP A 145 12.61 2.98 -0.83
N ALA A 146 11.80 1.92 -0.76
CA ALA A 146 12.24 0.55 -1.09
C ALA A 146 11.71 0.03 -2.42
N GLY A 147 10.76 0.72 -3.07
CA GLY A 147 10.19 0.29 -4.36
C GLY A 147 9.59 -1.12 -4.31
N TRP A 148 10.06 -2.01 -5.18
CA TRP A 148 9.67 -3.42 -5.21
C TRP A 148 10.89 -4.36 -5.11
N GLY A 149 10.65 -5.59 -4.65
CA GLY A 149 11.70 -6.55 -4.35
C GLY A 149 12.48 -6.18 -3.07
N HIS A 150 13.52 -6.95 -2.75
CA HIS A 150 14.36 -6.71 -1.58
C HIS A 150 13.55 -6.58 -0.27
N ALA A 151 13.75 -5.51 0.51
CA ALA A 151 13.03 -5.26 1.75
C ALA A 151 11.68 -4.54 1.58
N SER A 152 11.18 -4.33 0.35
CA SER A 152 9.94 -3.57 0.11
C SER A 152 8.69 -4.15 0.77
N GLU A 153 8.63 -5.48 0.92
CA GLU A 153 7.52 -6.20 1.56
C GLU A 153 7.88 -6.67 2.99
N ASN A 154 9.03 -6.25 3.53
CA ASN A 154 9.46 -6.65 4.86
C ASN A 154 8.90 -5.67 5.92
N PRO A 155 7.95 -6.07 6.77
CA PRO A 155 7.32 -5.18 7.74
C PRO A 155 8.28 -4.67 8.83
N LEU A 156 9.42 -5.34 9.03
CA LEU A 156 10.45 -4.87 9.96
C LEU A 156 11.11 -3.57 9.50
N LEU A 157 11.11 -3.28 8.20
CA LEU A 157 11.69 -2.04 7.67
C LEU A 157 10.92 -0.80 8.14
N PRO A 158 9.61 -0.64 7.85
CA PRO A 158 8.84 0.52 8.34
C PRO A 158 8.77 0.58 9.87
N ASP A 159 8.69 -0.57 10.56
CA ASP A 159 8.62 -0.58 12.02
C ASP A 159 9.90 -0.05 12.66
N THR A 160 11.06 -0.52 12.19
CA THR A 160 12.36 -0.07 12.72
C THR A 160 12.63 1.39 12.34
N LEU A 161 12.29 1.81 11.12
CA LEU A 161 12.40 3.21 10.69
C LEU A 161 11.59 4.16 11.59
N ALA A 162 10.38 3.77 11.97
CA ALA A 162 9.52 4.57 12.84
C ALA A 162 10.03 4.66 14.29
N GLN A 163 10.88 3.72 14.72
CA GLN A 163 11.49 3.68 16.06
C GLN A 163 12.78 4.50 16.16
N THR A 164 13.38 4.89 15.03
CA THR A 164 14.55 5.80 15.03
C THR A 164 14.22 7.13 15.72
N GLU A 165 15.22 7.79 16.30
CA GLU A 165 15.05 9.09 16.98
C GLU A 165 14.46 10.16 16.04
N ARG A 166 14.87 10.16 14.76
CA ARG A 166 14.35 11.08 13.72
C ARG A 166 12.95 10.69 13.24
N LYS A 167 12.48 9.48 13.56
CA LYS A 167 11.25 8.88 13.02
C LYS A 167 11.28 8.93 11.50
N ILE A 168 12.27 8.25 10.90
CA ILE A 168 12.45 8.22 9.45
C ILE A 168 11.18 7.63 8.81
N ILE A 169 10.65 8.30 7.79
CA ILE A 169 9.40 7.87 7.14
C ILE A 169 9.70 6.75 6.15
N PHE A 170 8.95 5.66 6.22
CA PHE A 170 8.91 4.71 5.12
C PHE A 170 7.92 5.19 4.05
N ILE A 171 8.38 5.35 2.81
CA ILE A 171 7.52 5.70 1.67
C ILE A 171 6.84 4.42 1.17
N GLY A 172 5.80 4.01 1.89
CA GLY A 172 5.01 2.81 1.64
C GLY A 172 4.04 2.55 2.79
N PRO A 173 3.37 1.38 2.82
CA PRO A 173 2.48 1.05 3.93
C PRO A 173 3.25 0.81 5.23
N PRO A 174 2.66 1.11 6.40
CA PRO A 174 3.26 0.75 7.69
C PRO A 174 3.27 -0.78 7.90
N GLY A 175 4.03 -1.26 8.89
CA GLY A 175 4.24 -2.69 9.13
C GLY A 175 2.97 -3.46 9.48
N LYS A 176 1.99 -2.84 10.17
CA LYS A 176 0.73 -3.50 10.53
C LYS A 176 -0.10 -3.94 9.30
N PRO A 177 -0.43 -3.06 8.33
CA PRO A 177 -1.03 -3.48 7.06
C PRO A 177 -0.21 -4.52 6.29
N MET A 178 1.12 -4.40 6.27
CA MET A 178 1.98 -5.37 5.60
C MET A 178 1.85 -6.77 6.21
N ARG A 179 1.83 -6.88 7.55
CA ARG A 179 1.59 -8.15 8.24
C ARG A 179 0.19 -8.69 7.98
N ALA A 180 -0.82 -7.82 8.01
CA ALA A 180 -2.22 -8.21 7.86
C ALA A 180 -2.54 -8.77 6.48
N LEU A 181 -1.87 -8.27 5.44
CA LEU A 181 -2.17 -8.60 4.04
C LEU A 181 -1.05 -9.42 3.35
N GLY A 182 -0.01 -9.79 4.09
CA GLY A 182 1.18 -10.47 3.54
C GLY A 182 0.95 -11.95 3.26
N ASP A 183 0.20 -12.65 4.11
CA ASP A 183 -0.15 -14.04 3.89
C ASP A 183 -1.51 -14.17 3.16
N LYS A 184 -1.68 -15.27 2.43
CA LYS A 184 -2.85 -15.48 1.56
C LYS A 184 -4.14 -15.70 2.37
N ILE A 185 -4.04 -16.33 3.54
CA ILE A 185 -5.21 -16.67 4.37
C ILE A 185 -5.73 -15.38 4.99
N GLY A 186 -4.88 -14.65 5.71
CA GLY A 186 -5.25 -13.42 6.39
C GLY A 186 -5.78 -12.36 5.44
N SER A 187 -5.08 -12.15 4.31
CA SER A 187 -5.51 -11.22 3.28
C SER A 187 -6.89 -11.56 2.69
N THR A 188 -7.18 -12.85 2.47
CA THR A 188 -8.47 -13.30 1.92
C THR A 188 -9.61 -13.15 2.93
N ILE A 189 -9.38 -13.42 4.22
CA ILE A 189 -10.37 -13.18 5.29
C ILE A 189 -10.72 -11.69 5.39
N ILE A 190 -9.70 -10.81 5.34
CA ILE A 190 -9.93 -9.36 5.36
C ILE A 190 -10.71 -8.91 4.12
N ALA A 191 -10.40 -9.46 2.94
CA ALA A 191 -11.14 -9.17 1.72
C ALA A 191 -12.62 -9.57 1.82
N GLN A 192 -12.92 -10.77 2.32
CA GLN A 192 -14.30 -11.24 2.54
C GLN A 192 -15.05 -10.35 3.53
N SER A 193 -14.38 -9.94 4.61
CA SER A 193 -14.94 -9.03 5.62
C SER A 193 -15.29 -7.65 5.04
N ALA A 194 -14.52 -7.20 4.04
CA ALA A 194 -14.80 -6.00 3.25
C ALA A 194 -15.79 -6.23 2.08
N LYS A 195 -16.43 -7.40 2.03
CA LYS A 195 -17.37 -7.82 0.97
C LYS A 195 -16.76 -7.83 -0.44
N VAL A 196 -15.45 -8.04 -0.54
CA VAL A 196 -14.75 -8.23 -1.81
C VAL A 196 -14.88 -9.70 -2.24
N PRO A 197 -15.37 -9.98 -3.46
CA PRO A 197 -15.44 -11.36 -3.96
C PRO A 197 -14.05 -12.00 -4.04
N THR A 198 -13.92 -13.20 -3.49
CA THR A 198 -12.70 -14.02 -3.49
C THR A 198 -12.92 -15.29 -4.32
N ILE A 199 -11.83 -15.91 -4.78
CA ILE A 199 -11.91 -17.23 -5.41
C ILE A 199 -12.26 -18.25 -4.34
N ALA A 200 -13.13 -19.21 -4.67
CA ALA A 200 -13.52 -20.30 -3.76
C ALA A 200 -12.29 -21.00 -3.14
N TRP A 201 -12.27 -21.08 -1.82
CA TRP A 201 -11.17 -21.64 -1.03
C TRP A 201 -11.71 -22.24 0.27
N ASN A 202 -10.84 -22.89 1.05
CA ASN A 202 -11.24 -23.62 2.25
C ASN A 202 -11.64 -22.70 3.45
N GLY A 203 -11.58 -21.38 3.29
CA GLY A 203 -12.05 -20.38 4.25
C GLY A 203 -13.19 -19.50 3.72
N ASP A 204 -13.92 -19.97 2.71
CA ASP A 204 -15.09 -19.27 2.16
C ASP A 204 -16.09 -18.90 3.27
N GLY A 205 -16.52 -17.63 3.28
CA GLY A 205 -17.51 -17.13 4.25
C GLY A 205 -16.95 -16.78 5.62
N MET A 206 -15.63 -16.93 5.85
CA MET A 206 -14.99 -16.43 7.07
C MET A 206 -14.84 -14.91 7.03
N GLU A 207 -15.42 -14.25 8.03
CA GLU A 207 -15.37 -12.79 8.18
C GLU A 207 -14.91 -12.43 9.59
N VAL A 208 -14.28 -11.26 9.72
CA VAL A 208 -13.79 -10.71 10.97
C VAL A 208 -14.06 -9.21 10.99
N ASP A 209 -14.47 -8.67 12.14
CA ASP A 209 -14.34 -7.23 12.37
C ASP A 209 -12.87 -6.94 12.69
N TYR A 210 -12.08 -6.66 11.65
CA TYR A 210 -10.65 -6.36 11.79
C TYR A 210 -10.39 -5.12 12.66
N LYS A 211 -11.31 -4.14 12.66
CA LYS A 211 -11.14 -2.90 13.44
C LYS A 211 -11.38 -3.14 14.92
N GLU A 212 -12.41 -3.92 15.25
CA GLU A 212 -12.73 -4.25 16.64
C GLU A 212 -11.67 -5.17 17.27
N ASN A 213 -11.18 -6.15 16.52
CA ASN A 213 -10.25 -7.17 17.03
C ASN A 213 -8.77 -6.77 16.94
N ASP A 214 -8.46 -5.59 16.38
CA ASP A 214 -7.11 -5.12 16.09
C ASP A 214 -6.24 -6.08 15.25
N GLY A 215 -6.86 -6.99 14.52
CA GLY A 215 -6.19 -8.08 13.83
C GLY A 215 -7.13 -9.22 13.46
N ILE A 216 -6.57 -10.34 13.01
CA ILE A 216 -7.32 -11.58 12.78
C ILE A 216 -7.13 -12.47 14.01
N PRO A 217 -8.20 -12.84 14.74
CA PRO A 217 -8.11 -13.78 15.84
C PRO A 217 -7.49 -15.11 15.40
N ALA A 218 -6.60 -15.65 16.23
CA ALA A 218 -5.92 -16.93 15.95
C ALA A 218 -6.92 -18.06 15.68
N GLU A 219 -8.04 -18.09 16.40
CA GLU A 219 -9.10 -19.08 16.23
C GLU A 219 -9.70 -19.06 14.82
N ILE A 220 -9.92 -17.87 14.24
CA ILE A 220 -10.44 -17.72 12.87
C ILE A 220 -9.36 -18.13 11.86
N TYR A 221 -8.13 -17.69 12.07
CA TYR A 221 -7.01 -18.02 11.19
C TYR A 221 -6.73 -19.53 11.16
N ASP A 222 -6.70 -20.18 12.33
CA ASP A 222 -6.47 -21.62 12.48
C ASP A 222 -7.62 -22.43 11.89
N ALA A 223 -8.87 -21.97 12.04
CA ALA A 223 -10.02 -22.58 11.39
C ALA A 223 -9.93 -22.53 9.85
N ALA A 224 -9.28 -21.49 9.30
CA ALA A 224 -9.04 -21.34 7.87
C ALA A 224 -7.88 -22.20 7.34
N MET A 225 -7.17 -22.96 8.19
CA MET A 225 -6.08 -23.83 7.77
C MET A 225 -6.54 -25.29 7.56
N LEU A 226 -5.92 -25.96 6.59
CA LEU A 226 -6.05 -27.40 6.42
C LEU A 226 -5.25 -28.10 7.52
N ARG A 227 -5.88 -29.08 8.18
CA ARG A 227 -5.37 -29.73 9.40
C ARG A 227 -4.56 -30.98 9.08
N ASP A 228 -5.04 -31.74 8.10
CA ASP A 228 -4.47 -32.99 7.66
C ASP A 228 -4.88 -33.29 6.20
N GLY A 229 -4.39 -34.40 5.64
CA GLY A 229 -4.67 -34.80 4.27
C GLY A 229 -6.13 -35.16 4.00
N GLN A 230 -6.87 -35.64 5.01
CA GLN A 230 -8.27 -35.99 4.86
C GLN A 230 -9.12 -34.73 4.78
N HIS A 231 -8.91 -33.77 5.70
CA HIS A 231 -9.53 -32.45 5.66
C HIS A 231 -9.26 -31.74 4.31
N CYS A 232 -8.02 -31.82 3.82
CA CYS A 232 -7.65 -31.31 2.50
C CYS A 232 -8.49 -31.93 1.38
N LEU A 233 -8.60 -33.27 1.34
CA LEU A 233 -9.35 -33.96 0.30
C LEU A 233 -10.85 -33.60 0.31
N ASP A 234 -11.44 -33.46 1.49
CA ASP A 234 -12.86 -33.12 1.64
C ASP A 234 -13.14 -31.69 1.16
N GLU A 235 -12.27 -30.74 1.49
CA GLU A 235 -12.35 -29.36 0.98
C GLU A 235 -12.13 -29.30 -0.54
N CYS A 236 -11.20 -30.10 -1.09
CA CYS A 236 -10.99 -30.18 -2.54
C CYS A 236 -12.26 -30.66 -3.27
N LYS A 237 -12.98 -31.65 -2.71
CA LYS A 237 -14.25 -32.13 -3.27
C LYS A 237 -15.36 -31.09 -3.16
N ARG A 238 -15.42 -30.32 -2.05
CA ARG A 238 -16.39 -29.23 -1.85
C ARG A 238 -16.20 -28.12 -2.88
N ILE A 239 -14.95 -27.70 -3.10
CA ILE A 239 -14.60 -26.61 -4.02
C ILE A 239 -14.73 -27.08 -5.49
N GLY A 240 -14.36 -28.32 -5.77
CA GLY A 240 -14.36 -28.91 -7.10
C GLY A 240 -12.99 -28.81 -7.78
N PHE A 241 -12.58 -29.89 -8.43
CA PHE A 241 -11.31 -29.98 -9.16
C PHE A 241 -11.37 -29.28 -10.52
N PRO A 242 -10.23 -28.75 -11.03
CA PRO A 242 -8.89 -28.78 -10.43
C PRO A 242 -8.71 -27.73 -9.32
N VAL A 243 -7.85 -28.03 -8.35
CA VAL A 243 -7.57 -27.18 -7.18
C VAL A 243 -6.09 -26.86 -7.04
N MET A 244 -5.79 -25.84 -6.23
CA MET A 244 -4.42 -25.41 -5.92
C MET A 244 -4.14 -25.53 -4.42
N ILE A 245 -3.27 -26.46 -4.03
CA ILE A 245 -2.76 -26.57 -2.66
C ILE A 245 -1.60 -25.59 -2.50
N LYS A 246 -1.68 -24.68 -1.52
CA LYS A 246 -0.70 -23.63 -1.28
C LYS A 246 -0.29 -23.61 0.19
N ALA A 247 1.01 -23.64 0.46
CA ALA A 247 1.52 -23.28 1.78
C ALA A 247 1.29 -21.77 2.02
N SER A 248 0.78 -21.41 3.21
CA SER A 248 0.54 -20.02 3.63
C SER A 248 1.84 -19.20 3.59
N GLU A 249 2.93 -19.78 4.10
CA GLU A 249 4.27 -19.16 4.18
C GLU A 249 5.15 -19.40 2.93
N GLY A 250 4.56 -19.90 1.84
CA GLY A 250 5.28 -20.16 0.59
C GLY A 250 5.59 -18.87 -0.19
N GLY A 251 6.83 -18.39 -0.14
CA GLY A 251 7.34 -17.28 -0.94
C GLY A 251 7.82 -17.70 -2.35
N GLY A 252 7.59 -16.85 -3.35
CA GLY A 252 8.18 -17.00 -4.70
C GLY A 252 7.84 -18.33 -5.40
N GLY A 253 6.56 -18.74 -5.40
CA GLY A 253 6.08 -19.95 -6.08
C GLY A 253 6.37 -21.28 -5.37
N LYS A 254 7.00 -21.26 -4.17
CA LYS A 254 7.26 -22.46 -3.37
C LYS A 254 6.02 -22.91 -2.60
N GLY A 255 5.89 -24.22 -2.40
CA GLY A 255 4.76 -24.81 -1.66
C GLY A 255 3.42 -24.78 -2.40
N ILE A 256 3.44 -24.64 -3.74
CA ILE A 256 2.24 -24.59 -4.58
C ILE A 256 2.14 -25.87 -5.43
N ARG A 257 1.01 -26.57 -5.39
CA ARG A 257 0.74 -27.76 -6.20
C ARG A 257 -0.67 -27.70 -6.79
N MET A 258 -0.77 -27.99 -8.09
CA MET A 258 -2.05 -28.22 -8.74
C MET A 258 -2.46 -29.68 -8.54
N VAL A 259 -3.74 -29.93 -8.31
CA VAL A 259 -4.33 -31.27 -8.19
C VAL A 259 -5.54 -31.35 -9.11
N HIS A 260 -5.63 -32.45 -9.86
CA HIS A 260 -6.70 -32.75 -10.82
C HIS A 260 -7.74 -33.68 -10.25
#